data_AF-A0A509AQ26-F1
#
_entry.id   AF-A0A509AQ26-F1
#
_cell.length_a   1.000
_cell.length_b   1.000
_cell.length_c   1.000
_cell.angle_alpha   90.00
_cell.angle_beta   90.00
_cell.angle_gamma   90.00
#
_symmetry.space_group_name_H-M   'P 1'
#
loop_
_entity.id
_entity.type
_entity.pdbx_description
1 polymer ?
#
loop_
_entity_poly.entity_id
_entity_poly.type
_entity_poly.pdbx_seq_one_letter_code
_entity_poly.pdbx_strand_id
1 'polypeptide(L)'
;MQNKNVYLYVPNIIGYIRIILALIAFIVCKKNLAVFTLFYGTSQLLDALDGWTARKFNQTSCFGQILDQITDRLSTCILYLLNGSVYDNYIILIGLLMIADIGGHYIHAASCAIAGNKTHKKIENGNKLLKLYYEKPSVMVACIIAYESFWVSSYILKITDVNHIFHIICNYTLKISFPLAAFKAITNISQGIYGARSLVEIDHMKMKNKNGH
;
A
#
# COMPACT_ATOMS: atom_id res chain seq x y z
N MET A 1 -2.72 30.20 -19.47
CA MET A 1 -2.09 29.59 -18.28
C MET A 1 -1.06 28.61 -18.78
N GLN A 2 0.23 28.77 -18.46
CA GLN A 2 1.25 27.79 -18.85
C GLN A 2 0.83 26.41 -18.35
N ASN A 3 0.70 25.45 -19.27
CA ASN A 3 0.54 24.03 -18.95
C ASN A 3 1.77 23.61 -18.14
N LYS A 4 1.70 23.70 -16.80
CA LYS A 4 2.73 23.13 -15.94
C LYS A 4 2.82 21.65 -16.28
N ASN A 5 4.03 21.20 -16.62
CA ASN A 5 4.28 19.81 -16.95
C ASN A 5 3.84 18.93 -15.77
N VAL A 6 2.91 17.99 -15.99
CA VAL A 6 2.35 17.12 -14.95
C VAL A 6 3.45 16.35 -14.22
N TYR A 7 4.52 15.96 -14.92
CA TYR A 7 5.68 15.29 -14.29
C TYR A 7 6.36 16.15 -13.21
N LEU A 8 6.25 17.47 -13.30
CA LEU A 8 6.87 18.44 -12.37
C LEU A 8 5.89 19.01 -11.36
N TYR A 9 4.72 18.39 -11.18
CA TYR A 9 3.83 18.73 -10.07
C TYR A 9 4.53 18.47 -8.74
N VAL A 10 4.33 19.35 -7.77
CA VAL A 10 4.90 19.25 -6.42
C VAL A 10 4.66 17.87 -5.80
N PRO A 11 3.43 17.30 -5.80
CA PRO A 11 3.22 15.94 -5.29
C PRO A 11 4.03 14.86 -6.02
N ASN A 12 4.24 15.00 -7.33
CA ASN A 12 4.98 14.00 -8.11
C ASN A 12 6.49 14.06 -7.81
N ILE A 13 7.02 15.27 -7.59
CA ILE A 13 8.40 15.45 -7.14
C ILE A 13 8.61 14.80 -5.76
N ILE A 14 7.65 14.98 -4.85
CA ILE A 14 7.67 14.29 -3.54
C ILE A 14 7.63 12.77 -3.74
N GLY A 15 6.77 12.26 -4.64
CA GLY A 15 6.73 10.84 -5.01
C GLY A 15 8.08 10.31 -5.50
N TYR A 16 8.80 11.05 -6.35
CA TYR A 16 10.14 10.65 -6.80
C TYR A 16 11.15 10.61 -5.64
N ILE A 17 11.09 11.59 -4.73
CA ILE A 17 11.93 11.60 -3.52
C ILE A 17 11.63 10.38 -2.65
N ARG A 18 10.35 10.03 -2.45
CA ARG A 18 9.94 8.81 -1.71
C ARG A 18 10.59 7.56 -2.29
N ILE A 19 10.52 7.38 -3.61
CA ILE A 19 11.17 6.24 -4.28
C ILE A 19 12.67 6.20 -3.97
N ILE A 20 13.38 7.34 -4.10
CA ILE A 20 14.82 7.41 -3.82
C ILE A 20 15.11 7.07 -2.35
N LEU A 21 14.34 7.61 -1.41
CA LEU A 21 14.51 7.33 0.02
C LEU A 21 14.29 5.85 0.33
N ALA A 22 13.23 5.25 -0.21
CA ALA A 22 12.94 3.82 -0.04
C ALA A 22 14.06 2.93 -0.62
N LEU A 23 14.62 3.30 -1.78
CA LEU A 23 15.75 2.59 -2.39
C LEU A 23 17.02 2.71 -1.53
N ILE A 24 17.34 3.90 -1.04
CA ILE A 24 18.48 4.10 -0.13
C ILE A 24 18.28 3.26 1.14
N ALA A 25 17.08 3.30 1.73
CA ALA A 25 16.74 2.47 2.90
C ALA A 25 17.00 0.98 2.59
N PHE A 26 16.53 0.49 1.45
CA PHE A 26 16.76 -0.90 1.05
C PHE A 26 18.25 -1.25 0.88
N ILE A 27 19.07 -0.36 0.31
CA ILE A 27 20.51 -0.61 0.12
C ILE A 27 21.25 -0.68 1.47
N VAL A 28 20.83 0.13 2.45
CA VAL A 28 21.51 0.23 3.76
C VAL A 28 20.90 -0.65 4.85
N CYS A 29 19.78 -1.34 4.58
CA CYS A 29 18.99 -2.10 5.55
C CYS A 29 19.80 -3.06 6.43
N LYS A 30 20.79 -3.76 5.83
CA LYS A 30 21.66 -4.72 6.55
C LYS A 30 22.91 -4.10 7.16
N LYS A 31 23.24 -2.85 6.82
CA LYS A 31 24.49 -2.18 7.22
C LYS A 31 24.29 -1.24 8.40
N ASN A 32 23.20 -0.49 8.39
CA ASN A 32 22.93 0.50 9.42
C ASN A 32 21.42 0.63 9.64
N LEU A 33 20.95 0.05 10.75
CA LEU A 33 19.55 0.06 11.10
C LEU A 33 18.99 1.48 11.34
N ALA A 34 19.77 2.36 11.97
CA ALA A 34 19.32 3.73 12.24
C ALA A 34 19.07 4.51 10.95
N VAL A 35 19.99 4.37 9.97
CA VAL A 35 19.84 4.97 8.65
C VAL A 35 18.66 4.34 7.90
N PHE A 36 18.49 3.02 7.93
CA PHE A 36 17.31 2.36 7.35
C PHE A 36 16.01 2.93 7.90
N THR A 37 15.86 2.96 9.23
CA THR A 37 14.63 3.45 9.89
C THR A 37 14.37 4.91 9.57
N LEU A 38 15.42 5.75 9.53
CA LEU A 38 15.30 7.16 9.16
C LEU A 38 14.80 7.34 7.72
N PHE A 39 15.46 6.71 6.75
CA PHE A 39 15.11 6.86 5.34
C PHE A 39 13.77 6.23 5.00
N TYR A 40 13.50 5.01 5.48
CA TYR A 40 12.21 4.34 5.29
C TYR A 40 11.08 5.14 5.95
N GLY A 41 11.24 5.51 7.21
CA GLY A 41 10.25 6.29 7.95
C GLY A 41 9.97 7.64 7.30
N THR A 42 11.01 8.35 6.83
CA THR A 42 10.84 9.62 6.10
C THR A 42 10.06 9.41 4.80
N SER A 43 10.34 8.34 4.04
CA SER A 43 9.58 8.01 2.84
C SER A 43 8.09 7.80 3.12
N GLN A 44 7.74 7.11 4.21
CA GLN A 44 6.36 6.88 4.62
C GLN A 44 5.67 8.16 5.14
N LEU A 45 6.41 9.07 5.77
CA LEU A 45 5.83 10.35 6.20
C LEU A 45 5.55 11.30 5.02
N LEU A 46 6.41 11.26 3.99
CA LEU A 46 6.23 12.04 2.77
C LEU A 46 4.99 11.63 1.95
N ASP A 47 4.51 10.39 2.12
CA ASP A 47 3.25 9.90 1.54
C ASP A 47 2.06 10.83 1.87
N ALA A 48 1.85 11.09 3.15
CA ALA A 48 0.78 11.97 3.57
C ALA A 48 0.94 13.41 3.01
N LEU A 49 2.18 13.83 2.77
CA LEU A 49 2.51 15.15 2.25
C LEU A 49 2.26 15.27 0.75
N ASP A 50 2.53 14.24 -0.07
CA ASP A 50 2.20 14.32 -1.50
C ASP A 50 0.69 14.43 -1.72
N GLY A 51 -0.13 13.64 -1.01
CA GLY A 51 -1.57 13.70 -1.12
C GLY A 51 -2.13 15.04 -0.63
N TRP A 52 -1.56 15.58 0.45
CA TRP A 52 -1.92 16.91 0.95
C TRP A 52 -1.54 18.02 -0.02
N THR A 53 -0.32 18.01 -0.58
CA THR A 53 0.13 19.02 -1.55
C THR A 53 -0.65 18.94 -2.86
N ALA A 54 -1.01 17.74 -3.33
CA ALA A 54 -1.86 17.55 -4.51
C ALA A 54 -3.21 18.25 -4.35
N ARG A 55 -3.85 18.11 -3.19
CA ARG A 55 -5.13 18.78 -2.89
C ARG A 55 -4.95 20.28 -2.69
N LYS A 56 -3.93 20.70 -1.93
CA LYS A 56 -3.68 22.12 -1.63
C LYS A 56 -3.34 22.96 -2.85
N PHE A 57 -2.54 22.42 -3.77
CA PHE A 57 -2.12 23.12 -4.98
C PHE A 57 -3.00 22.83 -6.20
N ASN A 58 -4.08 22.06 -6.04
CA ASN A 58 -4.94 21.62 -7.13
C ASN A 58 -4.15 20.93 -8.27
N GLN A 59 -3.19 20.08 -7.88
CA GLN A 59 -2.27 19.35 -8.74
C GLN A 59 -2.57 17.84 -8.74
N THR A 60 -3.85 17.46 -8.66
CA THR A 60 -4.27 16.06 -8.77
C THR A 60 -4.18 15.61 -10.23
N SER A 61 -3.62 14.42 -10.46
CA SER A 61 -3.48 13.84 -11.80
C SER A 61 -3.57 12.32 -11.77
N CYS A 62 -3.97 11.70 -12.88
CA CYS A 62 -3.99 10.24 -13.01
C CYS A 62 -2.58 9.65 -12.84
N PHE A 63 -1.58 10.29 -13.46
CA PHE A 63 -0.18 9.91 -13.31
C PHE A 63 0.26 9.93 -11.83
N GLY A 64 -0.03 11.01 -11.10
CA GLY A 64 0.32 11.11 -9.68
C GLY A 64 -0.36 10.06 -8.81
N GLN A 65 -1.64 9.76 -9.06
CA GLN A 65 -2.36 8.70 -8.34
C GLN A 65 -1.75 7.30 -8.58
N ILE A 66 -1.35 7.00 -9.81
CA ILE A 66 -0.69 5.73 -10.15
C ILE A 66 0.72 5.68 -9.54
N LEU A 67 1.48 6.78 -9.62
CA LEU A 67 2.82 6.88 -9.05
C LEU A 67 2.81 6.63 -7.54
N ASP A 68 1.87 7.26 -6.83
CA ASP A 68 1.67 7.09 -5.39
C ASP A 68 1.36 5.62 -5.04
N GLN A 69 0.34 5.05 -5.69
CA GLN A 69 -0.04 3.65 -5.47
C GLN A 69 1.10 2.66 -5.73
N ILE A 70 1.88 2.86 -6.81
CA ILE A 70 3.02 1.99 -7.11
C ILE A 70 4.12 2.16 -6.04
N THR A 71 4.42 3.39 -5.65
CA THR A 71 5.46 3.69 -4.65
C THR A 71 5.14 3.03 -3.32
N ASP A 72 3.88 3.09 -2.88
CA ASP A 72 3.41 2.41 -1.69
C ASP A 72 3.65 0.91 -1.75
N ARG A 73 3.21 0.26 -2.84
CA ARG A 73 3.34 -1.20 -2.97
C ARG A 73 4.80 -1.63 -3.02
N LEU A 74 5.65 -0.89 -3.75
CA LEU A 74 7.10 -1.17 -3.79
C LEU A 74 7.76 -1.01 -2.41
N SER A 75 7.34 -0.01 -1.63
CA SER A 75 7.86 0.18 -0.27
C SER A 75 7.49 -0.98 0.66
N THR A 76 6.24 -1.46 0.62
CA THR A 76 5.82 -2.65 1.36
C THR A 76 6.53 -3.92 0.85
N CYS A 77 6.80 -4.03 -0.46
CA CYS A 77 7.58 -5.13 -1.06
C CYS A 77 8.97 -5.26 -0.44
N ILE A 78 9.66 -4.13 -0.24
CA ILE A 78 10.94 -4.11 0.46
C ILE A 78 10.80 -4.78 1.84
N LEU A 79 9.75 -4.47 2.61
CA LEU A 79 9.57 -5.08 3.92
C LEU A 79 9.28 -6.58 3.87
N TYR A 80 8.52 -7.07 2.89
CA TYR A 80 8.33 -8.51 2.70
C TYR A 80 9.66 -9.20 2.40
N LEU A 81 10.50 -8.62 1.53
CA LEU A 81 11.82 -9.18 1.20
C LEU A 81 12.74 -9.19 2.43
N LEU A 82 12.74 -8.12 3.22
CA LEU A 82 13.54 -8.03 4.44
C LEU A 82 13.11 -9.07 5.47
N ASN A 83 11.81 -9.21 5.72
CA ASN A 83 11.30 -10.23 6.64
C ASN A 83 11.57 -11.65 6.11
N GLY A 84 11.36 -11.89 4.81
CA GLY A 84 11.69 -13.16 4.17
C GLY A 84 13.17 -13.54 4.30
N SER A 85 14.08 -12.56 4.40
CA SER A 85 15.51 -12.80 4.55
C SER A 85 15.97 -13.17 5.97
N VAL A 86 15.08 -13.05 6.97
CA VAL A 86 15.40 -13.33 8.38
C VAL A 86 14.43 -14.34 9.03
N TYR A 87 13.33 -14.67 8.34
CA TYR A 87 12.29 -15.60 8.77
C TYR A 87 12.10 -16.73 7.74
N ASP A 88 13.15 -17.53 7.51
CA ASP A 88 13.17 -18.59 6.48
C ASP A 88 11.98 -19.55 6.59
N ASN A 89 11.60 -19.95 7.81
CA ASN A 89 10.46 -20.84 8.05
C ASN A 89 9.10 -20.27 7.60
N TYR A 90 8.99 -18.94 7.44
CA TYR A 90 7.76 -18.24 7.07
C TYR A 90 7.81 -17.65 5.66
N ILE A 91 8.87 -17.91 4.88
CA ILE A 91 9.05 -17.31 3.55
C ILE A 91 7.88 -17.58 2.61
N ILE A 92 7.31 -18.78 2.66
CA ILE A 92 6.13 -19.15 1.86
C ILE A 92 4.92 -18.30 2.26
N LEU A 93 4.66 -18.16 3.56
CA LEU A 93 3.55 -17.36 4.07
C LEU A 93 3.72 -15.87 3.71
N ILE A 94 4.92 -15.32 3.91
CA ILE A 94 5.26 -13.94 3.56
C ILE A 94 5.08 -13.72 2.05
N GLY A 95 5.54 -14.66 1.22
CA GLY A 95 5.37 -14.63 -0.23
C GLY A 95 3.89 -14.65 -0.65
N LEU A 96 3.06 -15.49 -0.02
CA LEU A 96 1.62 -15.52 -0.28
C LEU A 96 0.93 -14.20 0.11
N LEU A 97 1.32 -13.60 1.24
CA LEU A 97 0.80 -12.28 1.65
C LEU A 97 1.20 -11.18 0.67
N MET A 98 2.44 -11.19 0.19
CA MET A 98 2.94 -10.27 -0.83
C MET A 98 2.17 -10.42 -2.15
N ILE A 99 1.97 -11.65 -2.63
CA ILE A 99 1.20 -11.92 -3.86
C ILE A 99 -0.24 -11.44 -3.71
N ALA A 100 -0.88 -11.71 -2.56
CA ALA A 100 -2.23 -11.27 -2.29
C ALA A 100 -2.35 -9.73 -2.23
N ASP A 101 -1.37 -9.05 -1.63
CA ASP A 101 -1.31 -7.59 -1.55
C ASP A 101 -1.17 -6.95 -2.94
N ILE A 102 -0.09 -7.29 -3.66
CA ILE A 102 0.21 -6.71 -4.98
C ILE A 102 -0.87 -7.10 -6.00
N GLY A 103 -1.20 -8.39 -6.08
CA GLY A 103 -2.19 -8.91 -7.04
C GLY A 103 -3.59 -8.36 -6.75
N GLY A 104 -3.98 -8.30 -5.47
CA GLY A 104 -5.27 -7.76 -5.05
C GLY A 104 -5.43 -6.30 -5.44
N HIS A 105 -4.42 -5.46 -5.11
CA HIS A 105 -4.42 -4.05 -5.49
C HIS A 105 -4.36 -3.84 -7.01
N TYR A 106 -3.60 -4.65 -7.74
CA TYR A 106 -3.48 -4.53 -9.20
C TYR A 106 -4.81 -4.83 -9.89
N ILE A 107 -5.45 -5.97 -9.57
CA ILE A 107 -6.74 -6.34 -10.15
C ILE A 107 -7.80 -5.30 -9.78
N HIS A 108 -7.82 -4.84 -8.53
CA HIS A 108 -8.78 -3.82 -8.09
C HIS A 108 -8.58 -2.49 -8.83
N ALA A 109 -7.35 -1.97 -8.91
CA ALA A 109 -7.06 -0.73 -9.62
C ALA A 109 -7.37 -0.84 -11.12
N ALA A 110 -7.02 -1.95 -11.77
CA ALA A 110 -7.37 -2.22 -13.16
C ALA A 110 -8.89 -2.24 -13.35
N SER A 111 -9.63 -2.88 -12.43
CA SER A 111 -11.10 -2.89 -12.46
C SER A 111 -11.69 -1.49 -12.37
N CYS A 112 -11.17 -0.63 -11.48
CA CYS A 112 -11.61 0.75 -11.34
C CYS A 112 -11.30 1.60 -12.58
N ALA A 113 -10.12 1.40 -13.17
CA ALA A 113 -9.72 2.09 -14.39
C ALA A 113 -10.61 1.72 -15.59
N ILE A 114 -10.91 0.43 -15.77
CA ILE A 114 -11.75 -0.09 -16.87
C ILE A 114 -13.23 0.26 -16.66
N ALA A 115 -13.72 0.23 -15.43
CA ALA A 115 -15.10 0.63 -15.09
C ALA A 115 -15.38 2.11 -15.40
N GLY A 116 -14.33 2.93 -15.55
CA GLY A 116 -14.39 4.29 -16.04
C GLY A 116 -15.30 5.19 -15.21
N ASN A 117 -14.89 5.52 -13.97
CA ASN A 117 -15.51 6.53 -13.10
C ASN A 117 -17.06 6.55 -13.04
N LYS A 118 -17.75 5.46 -13.40
CA LYS A 118 -19.16 5.29 -13.07
C LYS A 118 -19.20 5.08 -11.57
N THR A 119 -19.51 6.19 -10.91
CA THR A 119 -19.67 6.42 -9.48
C THR A 119 -20.56 5.35 -8.82
N HIS A 120 -19.98 4.20 -8.53
CA HIS A 120 -20.36 3.41 -7.36
C HIS A 120 -19.25 3.63 -6.32
N LYS A 121 -19.18 4.85 -5.78
CA LYS A 121 -18.33 5.18 -4.61
C LYS A 121 -18.74 4.42 -3.34
N LYS A 122 -19.74 3.55 -3.43
CA LYS A 122 -20.06 2.51 -2.45
C LYS A 122 -19.67 1.17 -3.05
N ILE A 123 -18.94 0.38 -2.27
CA ILE A 123 -18.74 -1.04 -2.52
C ILE A 123 -20.11 -1.71 -2.36
N GLU A 124 -20.92 -1.71 -3.41
CA GLU A 124 -22.31 -2.20 -3.35
C GLU A 124 -22.32 -3.72 -3.12
N ASN A 125 -21.42 -4.46 -3.78
CA ASN A 125 -21.35 -5.94 -3.75
C ASN A 125 -20.13 -6.55 -3.06
N GLY A 126 -19.35 -5.76 -2.30
CA GLY A 126 -18.21 -6.30 -1.54
C GLY A 126 -18.61 -6.85 -0.17
N ASN A 127 -17.75 -7.72 0.38
CA ASN A 127 -17.96 -8.31 1.70
C ASN A 127 -18.00 -7.22 2.80
N LYS A 128 -18.69 -7.46 3.91
CA LYS A 128 -18.85 -6.52 5.04
C LYS A 128 -17.51 -5.95 5.54
N LEU A 129 -16.46 -6.78 5.55
CA LEU A 129 -15.11 -6.38 5.96
C LEU A 129 -14.49 -5.37 4.98
N LEU A 130 -14.65 -5.60 3.68
CA LEU A 130 -14.16 -4.70 2.64
C LEU A 130 -14.91 -3.36 2.67
N LYS A 131 -16.24 -3.41 2.90
CA LYS A 131 -17.04 -2.19 3.10
C LYS A 131 -16.56 -1.39 4.30
N LEU A 132 -16.33 -2.04 5.45
CA LEU A 132 -15.82 -1.37 6.64
C LEU A 132 -14.47 -0.67 6.38
N TYR A 133 -13.57 -1.32 5.65
CA TYR A 133 -12.26 -0.78 5.29
C TYR A 133 -12.38 0.48 4.42
N TYR A 134 -13.22 0.47 3.38
CA TYR A 134 -13.31 1.60 2.44
C TYR A 134 -14.32 2.69 2.83
N GLU A 135 -15.37 2.37 3.57
CA GLU A 135 -16.41 3.35 3.96
C GLU A 135 -15.96 4.23 5.14
N LYS A 136 -14.95 3.81 5.90
CA LYS A 136 -14.42 4.57 7.05
C LYS A 136 -12.95 4.96 6.81
N PRO A 137 -12.66 6.19 6.38
CA PRO A 137 -11.28 6.65 6.13
C PRO A 137 -10.33 6.49 7.32
N SER A 138 -10.82 6.68 8.55
CA SER A 138 -10.02 6.48 9.76
C SER A 138 -9.59 5.03 9.96
N VAL A 139 -10.46 4.07 9.64
CA VAL A 139 -10.14 2.64 9.71
C VAL A 139 -9.10 2.29 8.65
N MET A 140 -9.28 2.77 7.42
CA MET A 140 -8.33 2.57 6.32
C MET A 140 -6.92 3.05 6.71
N VAL A 141 -6.80 4.30 7.18
CA VAL A 141 -5.51 4.89 7.58
C VAL A 141 -4.90 4.11 8.76
N ALA A 142 -5.68 3.76 9.77
CA ALA A 142 -5.20 2.97 10.91
C ALA A 142 -4.68 1.59 10.48
N CYS A 143 -5.37 0.93 9.55
CA CYS A 143 -4.94 -0.36 9.01
C CYS A 143 -3.65 -0.24 8.21
N ILE A 144 -3.51 0.81 7.39
CA ILE A 144 -2.28 1.06 6.61
C ILE A 144 -1.09 1.26 7.54
N ILE A 145 -1.22 2.18 8.52
CA ILE A 145 -0.15 2.47 9.49
C ILE A 145 0.19 1.22 10.29
N ALA A 146 -0.81 0.47 10.76
CA ALA A 146 -0.57 -0.76 11.51
C ALA A 146 0.15 -1.81 10.67
N TYR A 147 -0.22 -1.99 9.40
CA TYR A 147 0.40 -2.97 8.53
C TYR A 147 1.88 -2.68 8.26
N GLU A 148 2.21 -1.43 7.95
CA GLU A 148 3.59 -0.99 7.76
C GLU A 148 4.38 -1.15 9.07
N SER A 149 3.80 -0.69 10.19
CA SER A 149 4.42 -0.79 11.51
C SER A 149 4.69 -2.23 11.93
N PHE A 150 3.79 -3.16 11.59
CA PHE A 150 3.95 -4.59 11.86
C PHE A 150 5.18 -5.15 11.14
N TRP A 151 5.28 -4.93 9.83
CA TRP A 151 6.38 -5.47 9.03
C TRP A 151 7.74 -4.85 9.37
N VAL A 152 7.79 -3.53 9.61
CA VAL A 152 9.02 -2.86 10.09
C VAL A 152 9.43 -3.42 11.45
N SER A 153 8.49 -3.50 12.40
CA SER A 153 8.79 -3.99 13.75
C SER A 153 9.24 -5.45 13.75
N SER A 154 8.61 -6.30 12.95
CA SER A 154 8.97 -7.71 12.79
C SER A 154 10.42 -7.86 12.32
N TYR A 155 10.81 -7.11 11.29
CA TYR A 155 12.19 -7.14 10.80
C TYR A 155 13.18 -6.68 11.88
N ILE A 156 12.93 -5.53 12.51
CA ILE A 156 13.82 -4.92 13.50
C ILE A 156 14.01 -5.84 14.71
N LEU A 157 12.94 -6.46 15.22
CA LEU A 157 13.01 -7.39 16.36
C LEU A 157 13.93 -8.57 16.10
N LYS A 158 13.98 -9.06 14.85
CA LYS A 158 14.79 -10.21 14.49
C LYS A 158 16.28 -9.89 14.38
N ILE A 159 16.63 -8.65 14.03
CA ILE A 159 18.01 -8.22 13.78
C ILE A 159 18.62 -7.41 14.93
N THR A 160 17.86 -7.15 15.99
CA THR A 160 18.32 -6.38 17.16
C THR A 160 18.34 -7.22 18.43
N ASP A 161 19.33 -6.97 19.28
CA ASP A 161 19.42 -7.58 20.60
C ASP A 161 18.27 -7.15 21.51
N VAL A 162 17.88 -8.05 22.43
CA VAL A 162 16.71 -7.86 23.33
C VAL A 162 16.83 -6.60 24.20
N ASN A 163 18.06 -6.21 24.56
CA ASN A 163 18.32 -5.03 25.39
C ASN A 163 18.36 -3.72 24.59
N HIS A 164 18.31 -3.78 23.25
CA HIS A 164 18.35 -2.60 22.41
C HIS A 164 17.03 -1.82 22.49
N ILE A 165 17.08 -0.49 22.58
CA ILE A 165 15.87 0.34 22.72
C ILE A 165 14.87 0.13 21.58
N PHE A 166 15.35 0.02 20.33
CA PHE A 166 14.51 -0.35 19.18
C PHE A 166 13.81 -1.69 19.35
N HIS A 167 14.44 -2.70 19.96
CA HIS A 167 13.81 -3.99 20.19
C HIS A 167 12.61 -3.84 21.12
N ILE A 168 12.77 -3.12 22.23
CA ILE A 168 11.69 -2.88 23.21
C ILE A 168 10.52 -2.15 22.53
N ILE A 169 10.80 -1.06 21.83
CA ILE A 169 9.78 -0.27 21.12
C ILE A 169 9.04 -1.15 20.10
N CYS A 170 9.79 -1.82 19.21
CA CYS A 170 9.21 -2.66 18.18
C CYS A 170 8.41 -3.84 18.74
N ASN A 171 8.75 -4.38 19.92
CA ASN A 171 7.98 -5.45 20.55
C ASN A 171 6.57 -4.99 20.92
N TYR A 172 6.43 -3.80 21.50
CA TYR A 172 5.12 -3.22 21.79
C TYR A 172 4.39 -2.83 20.50
N THR A 173 5.07 -2.18 19.56
CA THR A 173 4.49 -1.78 18.28
C THR A 173 3.96 -2.96 17.50
N LEU A 174 4.70 -4.08 17.44
CA LEU A 174 4.27 -5.30 16.76
C LEU A 174 2.98 -5.86 17.36
N LYS A 175 2.90 -5.96 18.70
CA LYS A 175 1.71 -6.48 19.40
C LYS A 175 0.48 -5.60 19.19
N ILE A 176 0.65 -4.28 19.25
CA ILE A 176 -0.44 -3.31 19.08
C ILE A 176 -0.93 -3.29 17.63
N SER A 177 -0.02 -3.37 16.66
CA SER A 177 -0.35 -3.31 15.24
C SER A 177 -0.90 -4.61 14.66
N PHE A 178 -0.55 -5.76 15.25
CA PHE A 178 -0.91 -7.08 14.73
C PHE A 178 -2.39 -7.27 14.38
N PRO A 179 -3.38 -6.91 15.23
CA PRO A 179 -4.80 -7.13 14.92
C PRO A 179 -5.25 -6.38 13.66
N LEU A 180 -4.84 -5.12 13.51
CA LEU A 180 -5.18 -4.30 12.35
C LEU A 180 -4.38 -4.71 11.11
N ALA A 181 -3.13 -5.16 11.30
CA ALA A 181 -2.32 -5.69 10.21
C ALA A 181 -2.91 -6.99 9.64
N ALA A 182 -3.37 -7.90 10.51
CA ALA A 182 -4.06 -9.12 10.11
C ALA A 182 -5.39 -8.81 9.40
N PHE A 183 -6.16 -7.85 9.91
CA PHE A 183 -7.35 -7.36 9.24
C PHE A 183 -7.04 -6.81 7.84
N LYS A 184 -5.96 -6.01 7.69
CA LYS A 184 -5.54 -5.50 6.39
C LYS A 184 -5.14 -6.62 5.42
N ALA A 185 -4.42 -7.64 5.89
CA ALA A 185 -4.08 -8.80 5.06
C ALA A 185 -5.33 -9.51 4.49
N ILE A 186 -6.38 -9.65 5.30
CA ILE A 186 -7.68 -10.21 4.85
C ILE A 186 -8.36 -9.28 3.84
N THR A 187 -8.30 -7.97 4.05
CA THR A 187 -8.87 -7.00 3.11
C THR A 187 -8.17 -7.02 1.76
N ASN A 188 -6.85 -7.26 1.71
CA ASN A 188 -6.09 -7.36 0.46
C ASN A 188 -6.61 -8.50 -0.44
N ILE A 189 -6.87 -9.67 0.15
CA ILE A 189 -7.48 -10.80 -0.57
C ILE A 189 -8.90 -10.41 -1.04
N SER A 190 -9.67 -9.78 -0.16
CA SER A 190 -11.04 -9.35 -0.47
C SER A 190 -11.09 -8.32 -1.60
N GLN A 191 -10.11 -7.42 -1.68
CA GLN A 191 -9.95 -6.43 -2.76
C GLN A 191 -9.73 -7.12 -4.10
N GLY A 192 -8.84 -8.12 -4.15
CA GLY A 192 -8.60 -8.89 -5.38
C GLY A 192 -9.84 -9.62 -5.88
N ILE A 193 -10.55 -10.29 -4.97
CA ILE A 193 -11.81 -10.99 -5.30
C ILE A 193 -12.86 -9.99 -5.80
N TYR A 194 -12.99 -8.85 -5.13
CA TYR A 194 -13.94 -7.81 -5.54
C TYR A 194 -13.60 -7.24 -6.92
N GLY A 195 -12.33 -6.89 -7.17
CA GLY A 195 -11.88 -6.39 -8.47
C GLY A 195 -12.12 -7.39 -9.61
N ALA A 196 -11.85 -8.68 -9.36
CA ALA A 196 -12.12 -9.73 -10.34
C ALA A 196 -13.63 -9.84 -10.66
N ARG A 197 -14.49 -9.80 -9.63
CA ARG A 197 -15.95 -9.81 -9.83
C ARG A 197 -16.42 -8.60 -10.63
N SER A 198 -15.91 -7.41 -10.33
CA SER A 198 -16.24 -6.20 -11.07
C SER A 198 -15.86 -6.28 -12.55
N LEU A 199 -14.72 -6.91 -12.88
CA LEU A 199 -14.33 -7.14 -14.28
C LEU A 199 -15.29 -8.10 -14.99
N VAL A 200 -15.69 -9.19 -14.34
CA VAL A 200 -16.66 -10.16 -14.89
C VAL A 200 -18.02 -9.51 -15.12
N GLU A 201 -18.49 -8.66 -14.20
CA GLU A 201 -19.72 -7.88 -14.38
C GLU A 201 -19.66 -6.96 -15.61
N ILE A 202 -18.52 -6.31 -15.85
CA ILE A 202 -18.29 -5.47 -17.05
C ILE A 202 -18.37 -6.31 -18.32
N ASP A 203 -17.81 -7.53 -18.32
CA ASP A 203 -17.87 -8.42 -19.49
C ASP A 203 -19.30 -8.87 -19.76
N HIS A 204 -20.08 -9.22 -18.74
CA HIS A 204 -21.50 -9.53 -18.89
C HIS A 204 -22.30 -8.35 -19.47
N MET A 205 -22.04 -7.12 -19.03
CA MET A 205 -22.68 -5.92 -19.59
C MET A 205 -22.33 -5.73 -21.07
N LYS A 206 -21.08 -5.94 -21.46
CA LYS A 206 -20.65 -5.85 -22.87
C LYS A 206 -21.31 -6.92 -23.73
N MET A 207 -21.44 -8.16 -23.22
CA MET A 207 -22.13 -9.24 -23.94
C MET A 207 -23.61 -8.95 -24.14
N LYS A 208 -24.31 -8.45 -23.10
CA LYS A 208 -25.72 -8.09 -23.19
C LYS A 208 -25.97 -6.99 -24.23
N ASN A 209 -25.09 -5.98 -24.29
CA ASN A 209 -25.21 -4.91 -25.27
C ASN A 209 -24.95 -5.39 -26.72
N LYS A 210 -24.14 -6.43 -26.92
CA LYS A 210 -23.91 -7.03 -28.25
C LYS A 210 -25.09 -7.86 -28.74
N ASN A 211 -25.80 -8.55 -27.85
CA ASN A 211 -26.91 -9.43 -28.20
C ASN A 211 -28.27 -8.70 -28.27
N GLY A 212 -28.30 -7.40 -27.97
CA GLY A 212 -29.49 -6.54 -28.04
C GLY A 212 -29.59 -5.70 -29.33
N HIS A 213 -28.75 -5.98 -30.31
CA HIS A 213 -28.80 -5.48 -31.69
C HIS A 213 -29.00 -6.65 -32.64
#